data_AF-A0A350LKZ6-F1
#
_entry.id   AF-A0A350LKZ6-F1
#
_cell.length_a   1.000
_cell.length_b   1.000
_cell.length_c   1.000
_cell.angle_alpha   90.00
_cell.angle_beta   90.00
_cell.angle_gamma   90.00
#
_symmetry.space_group_name_H-M   'P 1'
#
loop_
_entity.id
_entity.type
_entity.pdbx_description
1 polymer ?
#
loop_
_entity_poly.entity_id
_entity_poly.type
_entity_poly.pdbx_seq_one_letter_code
_entity_poly.pdbx_strand_id
1 'polypeptide(L)'
;MASLTDIFLALKGRYTIDPARDLWPFYYEDKIIGYVKPDFAHFLFTHSGAFFLEKGALKLKPSVSQKELKRVFKETYRTALAAGFAFEHDETLDVYPDRYDPAISVAPRGLFRALGLVTKSVHVSAWQAGKLVAQRRAAHKRVMPLAWDSFAGGLIAAAEEEKTACVREIYEETGLIAGTYELVRTARFYVERPVPEGFLREEVTHFDAILPSGLEITSKDGSAETFETKTEDEILGLINSGDMMPEAAFSYLDAIARVRGEALDENFYRHPIGLVTWDAPVQVA
;
A
#
# COMPACT_ATOMS: atom_id res chain seq x y z
N MET A 1 30.17 -0.45 -1.60
CA MET A 1 28.71 -0.50 -1.76
C MET A 1 28.09 0.26 -0.59
N ALA A 2 26.98 0.96 -0.80
CA ALA A 2 26.23 1.57 0.31
C ALA A 2 25.72 0.47 1.26
N SER A 3 25.64 0.75 2.56
CA SER A 3 25.07 -0.21 3.52
C SER A 3 23.55 -0.38 3.27
N LEU A 4 22.94 -1.46 3.75
CA LEU A 4 21.47 -1.61 3.66
C LEU A 4 20.74 -0.47 4.37
N THR A 5 21.30 0.02 5.49
CA THR A 5 20.81 1.21 6.20
C THR A 5 20.86 2.46 5.35
N ASP A 6 21.92 2.70 4.58
CA ASP A 6 22.01 3.87 3.69
C ASP A 6 20.96 3.82 2.59
N ILE A 7 20.76 2.64 1.98
CA ILE A 7 19.75 2.41 0.94
C ILE A 7 18.35 2.65 1.52
N PHE A 8 18.10 2.14 2.72
CA PHE A 8 16.85 2.34 3.44
C PHE A 8 16.56 3.80 3.74
N LEU A 9 17.53 4.54 4.27
CA LEU A 9 17.38 5.97 4.55
C LEU A 9 17.13 6.78 3.27
N ALA A 10 17.79 6.41 2.16
CA ALA A 10 17.54 7.02 0.87
C ALA A 10 16.12 6.74 0.34
N LEU A 11 15.62 5.50 0.44
CA LEU A 11 14.24 5.16 0.08
C LEU A 11 13.23 5.92 0.93
N LYS A 12 13.44 5.94 2.25
CA LYS A 12 12.58 6.65 3.21
C LYS A 12 12.47 8.13 2.85
N GLY A 13 13.60 8.80 2.59
CA GLY A 13 13.60 10.22 2.23
C GLY A 13 12.88 10.53 0.91
N ARG A 14 12.81 9.56 -0.02
CA ARG A 14 12.12 9.73 -1.31
C ARG A 14 10.62 9.47 -1.23
N TYR A 15 10.22 8.45 -0.48
CA TYR A 15 8.86 7.90 -0.54
C TYR A 15 8.09 7.98 0.76
N THR A 16 8.61 8.68 1.75
CA THR A 16 7.81 9.05 2.91
C THR A 16 8.00 10.52 3.30
N ILE A 17 7.05 11.32 2.81
CA ILE A 17 7.07 12.77 2.89
C ILE A 17 5.88 13.21 3.74
N ASP A 18 6.15 14.11 4.69
CA ASP A 18 5.12 14.72 5.54
C ASP A 18 4.08 15.48 4.68
N PRO A 19 2.76 15.25 4.85
CA PRO A 19 1.69 15.93 4.10
C PRO A 19 1.65 17.46 4.30
N ALA A 20 2.36 18.01 5.30
CA ALA A 20 2.20 19.36 5.83
C ALA A 20 2.52 20.55 4.90
N ARG A 21 2.81 20.36 3.61
CA ARG A 21 3.14 21.51 2.73
C ARG A 21 1.99 22.05 1.91
N ASP A 22 1.09 21.21 1.38
CA ASP A 22 0.08 21.66 0.39
C ASP A 22 -1.29 21.00 0.55
N LEU A 23 -1.53 20.29 1.65
CA LEU A 23 -2.78 19.57 1.89
C LEU A 23 -3.47 20.06 3.17
N TRP A 24 -4.80 20.05 3.15
CA TRP A 24 -5.63 20.32 4.30
C TRP A 24 -5.95 19.00 5.02
N PRO A 25 -5.83 18.93 6.35
CA PRO A 25 -6.29 17.77 7.09
C PRO A 25 -7.80 17.57 6.90
N PHE A 26 -8.20 16.33 6.71
CA PHE A 26 -9.59 15.90 6.65
C PHE A 26 -9.98 15.20 7.95
N TYR A 27 -10.92 15.78 8.68
CA TYR A 27 -11.36 15.27 9.98
C TYR A 27 -12.70 14.52 9.93
N TYR A 28 -12.76 13.45 10.73
CA TYR A 28 -13.98 12.88 11.27
C TYR A 28 -13.91 12.99 12.79
N GLU A 29 -14.91 13.65 13.38
CA GLU A 29 -14.87 14.07 14.80
C GLU A 29 -13.60 14.91 15.08
N ASP A 30 -12.75 14.49 16.02
CA ASP A 30 -11.48 15.14 16.38
C ASP A 30 -10.24 14.49 15.73
N LYS A 31 -10.42 13.41 14.96
CA LYS A 31 -9.33 12.65 14.34
C LYS A 31 -9.10 13.05 12.88
N ILE A 32 -7.83 13.17 12.49
CA ILE A 32 -7.42 13.34 11.09
C ILE A 32 -7.49 11.98 10.40
N ILE A 33 -8.47 11.81 9.51
CA ILE A 33 -8.67 10.57 8.77
C ILE A 33 -8.02 10.62 7.38
N GLY A 34 -7.67 11.82 6.90
CA GLY A 34 -6.94 11.98 5.65
C GLY A 34 -6.41 13.38 5.39
N TYR A 35 -5.96 13.60 4.16
CA TYR A 35 -5.39 14.87 3.70
C TYR A 35 -5.86 15.16 2.28
N VAL A 36 -6.41 16.35 2.07
CA VAL A 36 -7.10 16.72 0.84
C VAL A 36 -6.50 17.99 0.23
N LYS A 37 -6.45 18.08 -1.10
CA LYS A 37 -6.05 19.32 -1.77
C LYS A 37 -7.08 20.42 -1.52
N PRO A 38 -6.69 21.70 -1.36
CA PRO A 38 -7.63 22.78 -1.06
C PRO A 38 -8.76 22.94 -2.08
N ASP A 39 -8.47 22.77 -3.38
CA ASP A 39 -9.45 22.84 -4.45
C ASP A 39 -10.53 21.75 -4.32
N PHE A 40 -10.13 20.52 -4.01
CA PHE A 40 -11.08 19.43 -3.77
C PHE A 40 -11.86 19.64 -2.46
N ALA A 41 -11.24 20.16 -1.40
CA ALA A 41 -11.94 20.51 -0.16
C ALA A 41 -13.03 21.57 -0.39
N HIS A 42 -12.71 22.62 -1.15
CA HIS A 42 -13.69 23.65 -1.55
C HIS A 42 -14.81 23.08 -2.44
N PHE A 43 -14.46 22.17 -3.35
CA PHE A 43 -15.45 21.46 -4.16
C PHE A 43 -16.43 20.66 -3.29
N LEU A 44 -15.93 19.86 -2.35
CA LEU A 44 -16.76 19.07 -1.44
C LEU A 44 -17.65 19.93 -0.54
N PHE A 45 -17.11 21.03 -0.01
CA PHE A 45 -17.89 22.01 0.75
C PHE A 45 -19.06 22.59 -0.07
N THR A 46 -18.83 22.85 -1.36
CA THR A 46 -19.83 23.48 -2.24
C THR A 46 -20.89 22.48 -2.70
N HIS A 47 -20.52 21.22 -2.94
CA HIS A 47 -21.37 20.23 -3.61
C HIS A 47 -21.93 19.15 -2.69
N SER A 48 -21.60 19.16 -1.40
CA SER A 48 -22.11 18.19 -0.44
C SER A 48 -22.48 18.84 0.89
N GLY A 49 -23.72 18.56 1.32
CA GLY A 49 -24.20 18.98 2.64
C GLY A 49 -23.51 18.28 3.81
N ALA A 50 -22.65 17.28 3.57
CA ALA A 50 -21.99 16.51 4.61
C ALA A 50 -20.68 17.14 5.14
N PHE A 51 -20.09 18.09 4.42
CA PHE A 51 -18.79 18.67 4.76
C PHE A 51 -18.89 20.15 5.15
N PHE A 52 -17.91 20.61 5.93
CA PHE A 52 -17.66 22.03 6.19
C PHE A 52 -16.17 22.31 6.23
N LEU A 53 -15.79 23.58 6.09
CA LEU A 53 -14.41 24.04 6.18
C LEU A 53 -14.21 24.82 7.47
N GLU A 54 -13.10 24.56 8.15
CA GLU A 54 -12.70 25.32 9.34
C GLU A 54 -11.19 25.45 9.39
N LYS A 55 -10.67 26.68 9.42
CA LYS A 55 -9.23 26.99 9.62
C LYS A 55 -8.28 26.18 8.72
N GLY A 56 -8.60 26.04 7.43
CA GLY A 56 -7.77 25.29 6.49
C GLY A 56 -7.86 23.77 6.68
N ALA A 57 -9.00 23.27 7.15
CA ALA A 57 -9.29 21.84 7.26
C ALA A 57 -10.65 21.52 6.62
N LEU A 58 -10.75 20.33 6.04
CA LEU A 58 -12.03 19.73 5.66
C LEU A 58 -12.55 18.93 6.85
N LYS A 59 -13.84 19.04 7.16
CA LYS A 59 -14.46 18.30 8.26
C LYS A 59 -15.80 17.72 7.85
N LEU A 60 -16.11 16.50 8.30
CA LEU A 60 -17.48 15.99 8.29
C LEU A 60 -18.32 16.72 9.32
N LYS A 61 -19.55 17.12 8.96
CA LYS A 61 -20.46 17.81 9.89
C LYS A 61 -20.80 16.90 11.07
N PRO A 62 -20.91 17.44 12.31
CA PRO A 62 -21.29 16.65 13.48
C PRO A 62 -22.64 15.93 13.37
N SER A 63 -23.51 16.36 12.46
CA SER A 63 -24.80 15.72 12.18
C SER A 63 -24.68 14.42 11.38
N VAL A 64 -23.52 14.14 10.76
CA VAL A 64 -23.29 12.92 9.99
C VAL A 64 -22.92 11.81 10.96
N SER A 65 -23.83 10.86 11.17
CA SER A 65 -23.55 9.69 12.01
C SER A 65 -22.65 8.67 11.30
N GLN A 66 -21.96 7.82 12.06
CA GLN A 66 -21.14 6.73 11.51
C GLN A 66 -21.91 5.85 10.50
N LYS A 67 -23.20 5.59 10.77
CA LYS A 67 -24.08 4.78 9.91
C LYS A 67 -24.31 5.42 8.53
N GLU A 68 -24.15 6.73 8.41
CA GLU A 68 -24.33 7.46 7.16
C GLU A 68 -23.04 7.57 6.34
N LEU A 69 -21.86 7.33 6.94
CA LEU A 69 -20.57 7.51 6.27
C LEU A 69 -20.46 6.74 4.96
N LYS A 70 -20.93 5.50 4.91
CA LYS A 70 -20.90 4.68 3.69
C LYS A 70 -21.69 5.35 2.55
N ARG A 71 -22.85 5.93 2.88
CA ARG A 71 -23.68 6.67 1.92
C ARG A 71 -22.98 7.96 1.50
N VAL A 72 -22.45 8.72 2.46
CA VAL A 72 -21.72 9.97 2.22
C VAL A 72 -20.51 9.75 1.31
N PHE A 73 -19.67 8.74 1.57
CA PHE A 73 -18.51 8.43 0.71
C PHE A 73 -18.92 7.94 -0.67
N LYS A 74 -20.00 7.15 -0.78
CA LYS A 74 -20.52 6.71 -2.08
C LYS A 74 -21.05 7.88 -2.92
N GLU A 75 -21.78 8.81 -2.31
CA GLU A 75 -22.25 10.03 -2.97
C GLU A 75 -21.07 10.94 -3.35
N THR A 76 -20.12 11.09 -2.43
CA THR A 76 -18.89 11.86 -2.66
C THR A 76 -18.10 11.31 -3.83
N TYR A 77 -17.91 9.99 -3.91
CA TYR A 77 -17.21 9.34 -5.02
C TYR A 77 -17.87 9.64 -6.37
N ARG A 78 -19.21 9.56 -6.46
CA ARG A 78 -19.94 9.86 -7.70
C ARG A 78 -19.73 11.30 -8.15
N THR A 79 -19.87 12.25 -7.23
CA THR A 79 -19.70 13.68 -7.52
C THR A 79 -18.25 14.03 -7.84
N ALA A 80 -17.28 13.42 -7.13
CA ALA A 80 -15.85 13.59 -7.39
C ALA A 80 -15.42 12.98 -8.73
N LEU A 81 -15.93 11.80 -9.08
CA LEU A 81 -15.65 11.13 -10.36
C LEU A 81 -16.14 11.98 -11.53
N ALA A 82 -17.38 12.50 -11.45
CA ALA A 82 -17.94 13.38 -12.48
C ALA A 82 -17.16 14.69 -12.64
N ALA A 83 -16.50 15.17 -11.59
CA ALA A 83 -15.68 16.38 -11.60
C ALA A 83 -14.18 16.13 -11.86
N GLY A 84 -13.77 14.87 -12.09
CA GLY A 84 -12.37 14.52 -12.37
C GLY A 84 -11.44 14.49 -11.15
N PHE A 85 -11.98 14.50 -9.93
CA PHE A 85 -11.19 14.37 -8.69
C PHE A 85 -10.96 12.91 -8.26
N ALA A 86 -11.82 11.99 -8.71
CA ALA A 86 -11.70 10.55 -8.44
C ALA A 86 -11.53 9.75 -9.74
N PHE A 87 -11.13 8.49 -9.60
CA PHE A 87 -10.92 7.58 -10.74
C PHE A 87 -11.85 6.38 -10.65
N GLU A 88 -12.22 5.83 -11.80
CA GLU A 88 -13.07 4.65 -11.85
C GLU A 88 -12.35 3.43 -11.27
N HIS A 89 -13.04 2.76 -10.35
CA HIS A 89 -12.63 1.46 -9.81
C HIS A 89 -13.87 0.71 -9.30
N ASP A 90 -13.83 -0.60 -9.37
CA ASP A 90 -14.82 -1.55 -8.89
C ASP A 90 -14.63 -1.98 -7.41
N GLU A 91 -13.53 -1.56 -6.77
CA GLU A 91 -13.13 -2.02 -5.45
C GLU A 91 -13.61 -1.07 -4.34
N THR A 92 -14.02 -1.66 -3.22
CA THR A 92 -14.39 -0.93 -1.99
C THR A 92 -13.42 -1.31 -0.89
N LEU A 93 -12.91 -0.31 -0.17
CA LEU A 93 -11.93 -0.47 0.90
C LEU A 93 -12.49 0.06 2.22
N ASP A 94 -11.93 -0.40 3.32
CA ASP A 94 -12.24 0.10 4.66
C ASP A 94 -11.67 1.50 4.89
N VAL A 95 -12.43 2.34 5.60
CA VAL A 95 -12.02 3.68 6.02
C VAL A 95 -11.67 3.65 7.50
N TYR A 96 -10.41 3.96 7.81
CA TYR A 96 -9.87 3.96 9.17
C TYR A 96 -9.66 5.38 9.67
N PRO A 97 -10.03 5.71 10.93
CA PRO A 97 -9.71 7.01 11.53
C PRO A 97 -8.20 7.22 11.67
N ASP A 98 -7.52 6.18 12.13
CA ASP A 98 -6.08 6.01 12.11
C ASP A 98 -5.79 4.52 11.83
N ARG A 99 -4.57 4.23 11.40
CA ARG A 99 -4.10 2.88 11.02
C ARG A 99 -4.32 1.79 12.09
N TYR A 100 -4.32 2.15 13.38
CA TYR A 100 -4.56 1.22 14.49
C TYR A 100 -6.02 1.18 14.97
N ASP A 101 -6.84 2.12 14.51
CA ASP A 101 -8.25 2.16 14.87
C ASP A 101 -9.03 1.14 14.01
N PRO A 102 -10.16 0.61 14.52
CA PRO A 102 -11.07 -0.17 13.71
C PRO A 102 -11.66 0.68 12.57
N ALA A 103 -12.03 0.02 11.47
CA ALA A 103 -12.70 0.67 10.36
C ALA A 103 -14.01 1.33 10.82
N ILE A 104 -14.22 2.58 10.44
CA ILE A 104 -15.46 3.32 10.75
C ILE A 104 -16.49 3.25 9.62
N SER A 105 -16.04 2.96 8.40
CA SER A 105 -16.89 2.85 7.22
C SER A 105 -16.17 2.16 6.07
N VAL A 106 -16.79 2.19 4.89
CA VAL A 106 -16.16 1.77 3.63
C VAL A 106 -16.35 2.85 2.57
N ALA A 107 -15.42 2.94 1.62
CA ALA A 107 -15.49 3.88 0.50
C ALA A 107 -14.98 3.23 -0.79
N PRO A 108 -15.44 3.68 -1.97
CA PRO A 108 -14.86 3.26 -3.25
C PRO A 108 -13.36 3.64 -3.32
N ARG A 109 -12.51 2.70 -3.76
CA ARG A 109 -11.05 2.87 -3.85
C ARG A 109 -10.64 4.13 -4.60
N GLY A 110 -11.36 4.46 -5.67
CA GLY A 110 -11.11 5.64 -6.50
C GLY A 110 -11.12 6.98 -5.76
N LEU A 111 -11.63 7.02 -4.52
CA LEU A 111 -11.69 8.21 -3.67
C LEU A 111 -10.51 8.32 -2.67
N PHE A 112 -9.78 7.24 -2.41
CA PHE A 112 -8.81 7.18 -1.32
C PHE A 112 -7.67 8.19 -1.48
N ARG A 113 -7.05 8.23 -2.66
CA ARG A 113 -5.96 9.17 -2.95
C ARG A 113 -6.41 10.62 -2.88
N ALA A 114 -7.63 10.92 -3.37
CA ALA A 114 -8.16 12.29 -3.40
C ALA A 114 -8.45 12.83 -1.99
N LEU A 115 -8.93 11.96 -1.10
CA LEU A 115 -9.17 12.28 0.32
C LEU A 115 -7.95 12.02 1.23
N GLY A 116 -6.85 11.47 0.68
CA GLY A 116 -5.69 11.03 1.45
C GLY A 116 -6.06 10.06 2.57
N LEU A 117 -7.01 9.16 2.33
CA LEU A 117 -7.38 8.10 3.27
C LEU A 117 -6.32 7.01 3.29
N VAL A 118 -6.19 6.33 4.43
CA VAL A 118 -5.26 5.20 4.58
C VAL A 118 -5.77 4.00 3.79
N THR A 119 -4.96 3.49 2.86
CA THR A 119 -5.11 2.15 2.28
C THR A 119 -4.31 1.13 3.10
N LYS A 120 -4.72 -0.13 3.07
CA LYS A 120 -3.91 -1.25 3.54
C LYS A 120 -3.62 -2.16 2.36
N SER A 121 -2.39 -2.66 2.27
CA SER A 121 -1.94 -3.53 1.19
C SER A 121 -1.10 -4.69 1.72
N VAL A 122 -0.99 -5.72 0.88
CA VAL A 122 -0.09 -6.84 1.09
C VAL A 122 0.91 -6.88 -0.04
N HIS A 123 2.17 -7.16 0.30
CA HIS A 123 3.24 -7.34 -0.66
C HIS A 123 4.00 -8.63 -0.34
N VAL A 124 4.46 -9.32 -1.38
CA VAL A 124 5.11 -10.62 -1.27
C VAL A 124 6.49 -10.57 -1.91
N SER A 125 7.51 -10.96 -1.16
CA SER A 125 8.80 -11.36 -1.72
C SER A 125 8.82 -12.87 -1.86
N ALA A 126 9.17 -13.42 -3.02
CA ALA A 126 9.30 -14.86 -3.18
C ALA A 126 10.76 -15.30 -3.19
N TRP A 127 11.02 -16.44 -2.56
CA TRP A 127 12.32 -17.12 -2.54
C TRP A 127 12.24 -18.43 -3.30
N GLN A 128 13.18 -18.67 -4.21
CA GLN A 128 13.33 -19.93 -4.92
C GLN A 128 14.80 -20.30 -5.01
N ALA A 129 15.17 -21.46 -4.47
CA ALA A 129 16.54 -21.96 -4.46
C ALA A 129 17.59 -20.93 -3.94
N GLY A 130 17.24 -20.19 -2.87
CA GLY A 130 18.12 -19.20 -2.25
C GLY A 130 18.24 -17.87 -2.98
N LYS A 131 17.41 -17.62 -3.99
CA LYS A 131 17.33 -16.36 -4.73
C LYS A 131 15.94 -15.75 -4.62
N LEU A 132 15.83 -14.45 -4.89
CA LEU A 132 14.57 -13.72 -4.88
C LEU A 132 13.90 -13.82 -6.25
N VAL A 133 12.58 -13.86 -6.31
CA VAL A 133 11.81 -13.76 -7.55
C VAL A 133 11.10 -12.42 -7.56
N ALA A 134 11.30 -11.63 -8.61
CA ALA A 134 10.64 -10.34 -8.83
C ALA A 134 9.87 -10.35 -10.13
N GLN A 135 8.72 -9.66 -10.14
CA GLN A 135 7.94 -9.51 -11.37
C GLN A 135 8.40 -8.27 -12.14
N ARG A 136 8.37 -8.36 -13.47
CA ARG A 136 8.47 -7.22 -14.39
C ARG A 136 7.06 -6.79 -14.76
N ARG A 137 6.62 -5.60 -14.34
CA ARG A 137 5.26 -5.11 -14.57
C ARG A 137 4.94 -5.01 -16.06
N ALA A 138 3.69 -5.28 -16.43
CA ALA A 138 3.22 -5.16 -17.80
C ALA A 138 3.36 -3.74 -18.37
N ALA A 139 3.63 -3.64 -19.68
CA ALA A 139 3.84 -2.36 -20.36
C ALA A 139 2.62 -1.42 -20.31
N HIS A 140 1.41 -1.97 -20.14
CA HIS A 140 0.16 -1.22 -20.12
C HIS A 140 -0.18 -0.63 -18.73
N LYS A 141 0.59 -0.94 -17.67
CA LYS A 141 0.33 -0.40 -16.33
C LYS A 141 0.50 1.13 -16.34
N ARG A 142 -0.51 1.84 -15.82
CA ARG A 142 -0.53 3.31 -15.77
C ARG A 142 0.61 3.93 -14.96
N VAL A 143 1.01 3.26 -13.88
CA VAL A 143 2.09 3.71 -12.97
C VAL A 143 3.31 2.85 -13.20
N MET A 144 4.43 3.49 -13.54
CA MET A 144 5.75 2.88 -13.76
C MET A 144 5.66 1.58 -14.58
N PRO A 145 5.26 1.64 -15.86
CA PRO A 145 5.24 0.47 -16.74
C PRO A 145 6.65 -0.12 -16.85
N LEU A 146 6.75 -1.45 -16.96
CA LEU A 146 8.01 -2.21 -17.04
C LEU A 146 8.96 -2.08 -15.83
N ALA A 147 8.55 -1.41 -14.75
CA ALA A 147 9.31 -1.42 -13.50
C ALA A 147 9.26 -2.81 -12.85
N TRP A 148 10.26 -3.09 -12.01
CA TRP A 148 10.27 -4.26 -11.14
C TRP A 148 9.32 -4.07 -9.96
N ASP A 149 8.70 -5.14 -9.51
CA ASP A 149 7.71 -5.11 -8.43
C ASP A 149 7.79 -6.38 -7.58
N SER A 150 7.00 -6.41 -6.51
CA SER A 150 6.84 -7.56 -5.62
C SER A 150 6.47 -8.81 -6.41
N PHE A 151 6.77 -9.99 -5.87
CA PHE A 151 6.33 -11.25 -6.48
C PHE A 151 4.80 -11.29 -6.67
N ALA A 152 4.07 -10.79 -5.68
CA ALA A 152 2.66 -10.47 -5.78
C ALA A 152 2.35 -9.31 -4.84
N GLY A 153 1.30 -8.54 -5.10
CA GLY A 153 0.85 -7.56 -4.13
C GLY A 153 -0.32 -6.71 -4.59
N GLY A 154 -1.13 -6.27 -3.62
CA GLY A 154 -2.30 -5.46 -3.88
C GLY A 154 -3.00 -5.01 -2.62
N LEU A 155 -4.12 -4.32 -2.80
CA LEU A 155 -4.87 -3.75 -1.69
C LEU A 155 -5.70 -4.81 -0.97
N ILE A 156 -5.95 -4.55 0.30
CA ILE A 156 -6.85 -5.35 1.13
C ILE A 156 -8.27 -4.78 0.96
N ALA A 157 -9.18 -5.60 0.45
CA ALA A 157 -10.57 -5.21 0.26
C ALA A 157 -11.28 -4.97 1.59
N ALA A 158 -12.42 -4.27 1.56
CA ALA A 158 -13.22 -4.04 2.75
C ALA A 158 -13.58 -5.35 3.47
N ALA A 159 -13.35 -5.41 4.78
CA ALA A 159 -13.54 -6.60 5.62
C ALA A 159 -12.72 -7.84 5.21
N GLU A 160 -11.69 -7.69 4.37
CA GLU A 160 -10.77 -8.76 4.01
C GLU A 160 -9.63 -8.88 5.03
N GLU A 161 -9.24 -10.10 5.36
CA GLU A 161 -8.06 -10.36 6.20
C GLU A 161 -6.78 -10.30 5.37
N GLU A 162 -5.68 -9.82 5.97
CA GLU A 162 -4.39 -9.65 5.28
C GLU A 162 -3.91 -10.95 4.62
N LYS A 163 -4.03 -12.09 5.31
CA LYS A 163 -3.63 -13.39 4.77
C LYS A 163 -4.50 -13.79 3.56
N THR A 164 -5.79 -13.51 3.62
CA THR A 164 -6.73 -13.79 2.54
C THR A 164 -6.41 -12.94 1.31
N ALA A 165 -6.16 -11.64 1.51
CA ALA A 165 -5.68 -10.76 0.45
C ALA A 165 -4.38 -11.29 -0.16
N CYS A 166 -3.41 -11.68 0.67
CA CYS A 166 -2.12 -12.17 0.19
C CYS A 166 -2.26 -13.43 -0.69
N VAL A 167 -3.07 -14.39 -0.28
CA VAL A 167 -3.32 -15.61 -1.06
C VAL A 167 -4.07 -15.30 -2.35
N ARG A 168 -5.04 -14.38 -2.31
CA ARG A 168 -5.78 -13.90 -3.48
C ARG A 168 -4.84 -13.25 -4.49
N GLU A 169 -4.02 -12.30 -4.08
CA GLU A 169 -3.08 -11.58 -4.96
C GLU A 169 -2.08 -12.55 -5.61
N ILE A 170 -1.51 -13.49 -4.84
CA ILE A 170 -0.63 -14.53 -5.41
C ILE A 170 -1.39 -15.34 -6.47
N TYR A 171 -2.61 -15.78 -6.18
CA TYR A 171 -3.41 -16.56 -7.12
C TYR A 171 -3.84 -15.77 -8.36
N GLU A 172 -4.16 -14.49 -8.23
CA GLU A 172 -4.59 -13.62 -9.33
C GLU A 172 -3.42 -13.34 -10.28
N GLU A 173 -2.26 -12.95 -9.76
CA GLU A 173 -1.11 -12.57 -10.58
C GLU A 173 -0.35 -13.78 -11.15
N THR A 174 -0.23 -14.86 -10.38
CA THR A 174 0.66 -16.00 -10.72
C THR A 174 -0.07 -17.31 -11.00
N GLY A 175 -1.33 -17.43 -10.58
CA GLY A 175 -2.09 -18.68 -10.63
C GLY A 175 -1.71 -19.73 -9.59
N LEU A 176 -0.71 -19.47 -8.74
CA LEU A 176 -0.31 -20.41 -7.69
C LEU A 176 -1.41 -20.54 -6.62
N ILE A 177 -1.73 -21.78 -6.28
CA ILE A 177 -2.73 -22.11 -5.26
C ILE A 177 -2.06 -22.23 -3.89
N ALA A 178 -2.81 -21.89 -2.83
CA ALA A 178 -2.39 -22.13 -1.45
C ALA A 178 -1.94 -23.60 -1.25
N GLY A 179 -0.89 -23.80 -0.45
CA GLY A 179 -0.24 -25.10 -0.27
C GLY A 179 0.86 -25.42 -1.29
N THR A 180 1.00 -24.65 -2.38
CA THR A 180 2.13 -24.78 -3.33
C THR A 180 3.41 -24.12 -2.81
N TYR A 181 3.26 -23.19 -1.87
CA TYR A 181 4.33 -22.38 -1.29
C TYR A 181 4.10 -22.25 0.22
N GLU A 182 5.18 -22.05 0.97
CA GLU A 182 5.06 -21.62 2.36
C GLU A 182 4.95 -20.10 2.41
N LEU A 183 4.09 -19.58 3.29
CA LEU A 183 3.88 -18.14 3.43
C LEU A 183 4.20 -17.70 4.86
N VAL A 184 5.04 -16.69 5.00
CA VAL A 184 5.47 -16.17 6.31
C VAL A 184 5.24 -14.67 6.32
N ARG A 185 4.54 -14.16 7.34
CA ARG A 185 4.44 -12.71 7.57
C ARG A 185 5.75 -12.20 8.17
N THR A 186 6.30 -11.12 7.63
CA THR A 186 7.66 -10.70 7.98
C THR A 186 7.77 -9.26 8.47
N ALA A 187 7.03 -8.33 7.88
CA ALA A 187 7.13 -6.92 8.25
C ALA A 187 5.80 -6.16 8.08
N ARG A 188 5.75 -4.97 8.68
CA ARG A 188 4.74 -3.95 8.40
C ARG A 188 5.40 -2.57 8.35
N PHE A 189 5.10 -1.79 7.32
CA PHE A 189 5.66 -0.45 7.14
C PHE A 189 4.65 0.51 6.50
N TYR A 190 5.01 1.79 6.43
CA TYR A 190 4.13 2.85 5.96
C TYR A 190 4.80 3.66 4.87
N VAL A 191 4.00 4.01 3.87
CA VAL A 191 4.41 4.83 2.74
C VAL A 191 3.44 5.98 2.61
N GLU A 192 3.95 7.21 2.64
CA GLU A 192 3.15 8.42 2.49
C GLU A 192 3.82 9.34 1.47
N ARG A 193 3.14 9.65 0.37
CA ARG A 193 3.72 10.51 -0.67
C ARG A 193 2.65 11.24 -1.47
N PRO A 194 2.97 12.45 -1.98
CA PRO A 194 2.13 13.05 -3.00
C PRO A 194 2.08 12.16 -4.25
N VAL A 195 0.90 12.05 -4.83
CA VAL A 195 0.65 11.38 -6.11
C VAL A 195 -0.21 12.30 -6.96
N PRO A 196 -0.22 12.16 -8.31
CA PRO A 196 -1.02 13.04 -9.17
C PRO A 196 -2.48 13.17 -8.70
N GLU A 197 -3.06 12.05 -8.26
CA GLU A 197 -4.44 11.93 -7.80
C GLU A 197 -4.72 12.56 -6.42
N GLY A 198 -3.69 12.95 -5.65
CA GLY A 198 -3.85 13.45 -4.29
C GLY A 198 -2.68 13.05 -3.40
N PHE A 199 -2.96 12.31 -2.34
CA PHE A 199 -1.96 11.85 -1.39
C PHE A 199 -2.13 10.35 -1.14
N LEU A 200 -1.05 9.59 -1.32
CA LEU A 200 -1.00 8.19 -0.95
C LEU A 200 -0.65 8.09 0.53
N ARG A 201 -1.43 7.31 1.27
CA ARG A 201 -1.10 6.85 2.62
C ARG A 201 -1.40 5.38 2.67
N GLU A 202 -0.37 4.56 2.82
CA GLU A 202 -0.52 3.12 2.75
C GLU A 202 0.20 2.44 3.90
N GLU A 203 -0.53 1.56 4.59
CA GLU A 203 0.03 0.54 5.48
C GLU A 203 0.28 -0.72 4.65
N VAL A 204 1.55 -1.13 4.55
CA VAL A 204 1.95 -2.33 3.84
C VAL A 204 2.26 -3.44 4.84
N THR A 205 1.61 -4.60 4.69
CA THR A 205 1.99 -5.84 5.38
C THR A 205 2.77 -6.73 4.40
N HIS A 206 4.00 -7.09 4.78
CA HIS A 206 4.91 -7.87 3.96
C HIS A 206 4.89 -9.36 4.33
N PHE A 207 4.94 -10.21 3.30
CA PHE A 207 5.08 -11.65 3.42
C PHE A 207 6.25 -12.16 2.58
N ASP A 208 6.90 -13.22 3.05
CA ASP A 208 7.78 -14.04 2.22
C ASP A 208 7.02 -15.30 1.75
N ALA A 209 7.14 -15.62 0.46
CA ALA A 209 6.70 -16.88 -0.12
C ALA A 209 7.91 -17.78 -0.41
N ILE A 210 7.98 -18.98 0.18
CA ILE A 210 9.03 -19.96 -0.13
C ILE A 210 8.51 -20.91 -1.20
N LEU A 211 9.12 -20.84 -2.38
CA LEU A 211 8.70 -21.59 -3.56
C LEU A 211 9.52 -22.89 -3.73
N PRO A 212 8.89 -23.98 -4.18
CA PRO A 212 9.60 -25.17 -4.62
C PRO A 212 10.62 -24.86 -5.72
N SER A 213 11.77 -25.53 -5.66
CA SER A 213 12.79 -25.41 -6.69
C SER A 213 12.26 -25.88 -8.05
N GLY A 214 12.49 -25.09 -9.09
CA GLY A 214 12.07 -25.42 -10.46
C GLY A 214 10.58 -25.19 -10.75
N LEU A 215 9.82 -24.61 -9.81
CA LEU A 215 8.46 -24.15 -10.08
C LEU A 215 8.51 -23.04 -11.15
N GLU A 216 7.83 -23.28 -12.27
CA GLU A 216 7.63 -22.26 -13.31
C GLU A 216 6.50 -21.31 -12.90
N ILE A 217 6.70 -20.01 -13.14
CA ILE A 217 5.80 -18.95 -12.72
C ILE A 217 5.48 -18.12 -13.95
N THR A 218 4.20 -17.96 -14.24
CA THR A 218 3.70 -17.17 -15.36
C THR A 218 2.67 -16.16 -14.87
N SER A 219 2.51 -15.06 -15.60
CA SER A 219 1.45 -14.11 -15.30
C SER A 219 0.12 -14.69 -15.74
N LYS A 220 -0.82 -14.82 -14.79
CA LYS A 220 -2.15 -15.37 -15.06
C LYS A 220 -3.13 -14.30 -15.56
N ASP A 221 -3.09 -13.11 -14.98
CA ASP A 221 -3.98 -11.99 -15.32
C ASP A 221 -3.36 -11.02 -16.35
N GLY A 222 -2.09 -11.25 -16.72
CA GLY A 222 -1.33 -10.38 -17.64
C GLY A 222 -0.82 -9.10 -16.98
N SER A 223 -0.84 -9.00 -15.65
CA SER A 223 -0.29 -7.86 -14.89
C SER A 223 1.23 -7.75 -14.96
N ALA A 224 1.92 -8.84 -15.29
CA ALA A 224 3.37 -8.94 -15.43
C ALA A 224 3.78 -9.45 -16.82
N GLU A 225 4.88 -8.94 -17.35
CA GLU A 225 5.53 -9.48 -18.54
C GLU A 225 6.24 -10.81 -18.21
N THR A 226 6.97 -10.82 -17.09
CA THR A 226 7.82 -11.94 -16.68
C THR A 226 8.00 -11.98 -15.16
N PHE A 227 8.38 -13.16 -14.67
CA PHE A 227 8.93 -13.37 -13.33
C PHE A 227 10.37 -13.82 -13.47
N GLU A 228 11.29 -13.14 -12.78
CA GLU A 228 12.72 -13.43 -12.88
C GLU A 228 13.33 -13.67 -11.52
N THR A 229 14.14 -14.72 -11.45
CA THR A 229 15.00 -14.98 -10.30
C THR A 229 16.21 -14.05 -10.31
N LYS A 230 16.43 -13.34 -9.20
CA LYS A 230 17.49 -12.35 -9.00
C LYS A 230 18.26 -12.64 -7.72
N THR A 231 19.55 -12.34 -7.78
CA THR A 231 20.43 -12.28 -6.60
C THR A 231 20.10 -11.05 -5.76
N GLU A 232 20.55 -11.06 -4.51
CA GLU A 232 20.42 -9.91 -3.61
C GLU A 232 21.06 -8.65 -4.23
N ASP A 233 22.24 -8.77 -4.83
CA ASP A 233 22.96 -7.63 -5.42
C ASP A 233 22.22 -7.05 -6.64
N GLU A 234 21.59 -7.89 -7.45
CA GLU A 234 20.74 -7.43 -8.56
C GLU A 234 19.53 -6.64 -8.04
N ILE A 235 18.86 -7.15 -7.00
CA ILE A 235 17.72 -6.47 -6.37
C ILE A 235 18.15 -5.12 -5.75
N LEU A 236 19.26 -5.09 -5.02
CA LEU A 236 19.81 -3.84 -4.47
C LEU A 236 20.20 -2.86 -5.58
N GLY A 237 20.69 -3.36 -6.72
CA GLY A 237 20.94 -2.56 -7.92
C GLY A 237 19.67 -1.87 -8.44
N LEU A 238 18.57 -2.62 -8.57
CA LEU A 238 17.27 -2.11 -9.02
C LEU A 238 16.66 -1.09 -8.05
N ILE A 239 16.80 -1.33 -6.74
CA ILE A 239 16.37 -0.39 -5.70
C ILE A 239 17.13 0.94 -5.83
N ASN A 240 18.45 0.87 -6.01
CA ASN A 240 19.29 2.07 -6.12
C ASN A 240 19.06 2.86 -7.41
N SER A 241 18.82 2.18 -8.54
CA SER A 241 18.50 2.84 -9.81
C SER A 241 17.10 3.45 -9.84
N GLY A 242 16.21 3.03 -8.94
CA GLY A 242 14.82 3.47 -8.92
C GLY A 242 13.94 2.74 -9.94
N ASP A 243 14.41 1.61 -10.47
CA ASP A 243 13.67 0.78 -11.44
C ASP A 243 12.68 -0.19 -10.77
N MET A 244 12.43 -0.02 -9.48
CA MET A 244 11.52 -0.84 -8.68
C MET A 244 10.44 0.01 -8.04
N MET A 245 9.22 -0.54 -7.96
CA MET A 245 8.12 0.08 -7.23
C MET A 245 8.51 0.34 -5.77
N PRO A 246 8.16 1.48 -5.17
CA PRO A 246 8.63 1.82 -3.84
C PRO A 246 8.26 0.81 -2.76
N GLU A 247 7.02 0.31 -2.80
CA GLU A 247 6.53 -0.69 -1.85
C GLU A 247 7.32 -2.00 -1.98
N ALA A 248 7.56 -2.45 -3.22
CA ALA A 248 8.42 -3.59 -3.50
C ALA A 248 9.87 -3.38 -3.05
N ALA A 249 10.42 -2.18 -3.24
CA ALA A 249 11.78 -1.85 -2.84
C ALA A 249 11.96 -1.97 -1.31
N PHE A 250 10.98 -1.51 -0.52
CA PHE A 250 11.00 -1.71 0.93
C PHE A 250 10.86 -3.19 1.31
N SER A 251 9.95 -3.92 0.67
CA SER A 251 9.74 -5.36 0.90
C SER A 251 10.98 -6.20 0.63
N TYR A 252 11.64 -6.00 -0.51
CA TYR A 252 12.87 -6.74 -0.84
C TYR A 252 14.06 -6.33 0.03
N LEU A 253 14.16 -5.05 0.39
CA LEU A 253 15.21 -4.59 1.29
C LEU A 253 15.08 -5.24 2.68
N ASP A 254 13.85 -5.34 3.20
CA ASP A 254 13.53 -6.10 4.41
C ASP A 254 13.91 -7.58 4.27
N ALA A 255 13.54 -8.22 3.15
CA ALA A 255 13.86 -9.63 2.90
C ALA A 255 15.37 -9.90 2.93
N ILE A 256 16.16 -9.06 2.25
CA ILE A 256 17.62 -9.17 2.22
C ILE A 256 18.21 -8.92 3.61
N ALA A 257 17.76 -7.87 4.31
CA ALA A 257 18.25 -7.54 5.63
C ALA A 257 18.04 -8.70 6.63
N ARG A 258 16.85 -9.32 6.61
CA ARG A 258 16.55 -10.48 7.46
C ARG A 258 17.44 -11.68 7.20
N VAL A 259 17.69 -12.03 5.93
CA VAL A 259 18.56 -13.17 5.59
C VAL A 259 20.03 -12.88 5.94
N ARG A 260 20.47 -11.61 5.87
CA ARG A 260 21.81 -11.19 6.32
C ARG A 260 21.94 -11.01 7.83
N GLY A 261 20.84 -11.09 8.58
CA GLY A 261 20.84 -10.80 10.02
C GLY A 261 21.12 -9.34 10.34
N GLU A 262 20.87 -8.43 9.39
CA GLU A 262 21.03 -6.99 9.54
C GLU A 262 19.71 -6.35 9.98
N ALA A 263 19.75 -5.46 10.97
CA ALA A 263 18.59 -4.67 11.34
C ALA A 263 18.54 -3.38 10.51
N LEU A 264 17.38 -3.09 9.91
CA LEU A 264 17.10 -1.78 9.32
C LEU A 264 16.60 -0.86 10.44
N ASP A 265 17.54 -0.23 11.14
CA ASP A 265 17.31 0.27 12.50
C ASP A 265 16.57 1.62 12.59
N GLU A 266 15.38 1.63 13.21
CA GLU A 266 15.16 1.89 14.67
C GLU A 266 13.89 2.71 14.98
N ASN A 267 13.26 3.39 14.00
CA ASN A 267 12.01 4.15 14.21
C ASN A 267 11.24 4.34 12.89
N PHE A 268 10.64 3.26 12.37
CA PHE A 268 9.77 3.35 11.20
C PHE A 268 8.35 3.80 11.60
N TYR A 269 8.27 5.13 11.78
CA TYR A 269 7.12 6.01 12.08
C TYR A 269 6.74 6.23 13.56
N ARG A 270 6.48 7.51 13.87
CA ARG A 270 6.04 8.03 15.16
C ARG A 270 4.91 7.18 15.76
N HIS A 271 5.10 6.83 17.04
CA HIS A 271 4.21 6.04 17.91
C HIS A 271 4.35 4.51 17.71
N PRO A 272 4.39 3.75 18.82
CA PRO A 272 5.20 2.55 18.99
C PRO A 272 4.73 1.45 18.04
N ILE A 273 5.46 1.29 16.94
CA ILE A 273 5.48 0.07 16.18
C ILE A 273 6.66 -0.68 16.76
N GLY A 274 6.37 -1.61 17.67
CA GLY A 274 7.23 -2.76 17.74
C GLY A 274 7.28 -3.30 16.32
N LEU A 275 8.48 -3.45 15.75
CA LEU A 275 8.72 -4.61 14.91
C LEU A 275 7.93 -5.73 15.59
N VAL A 276 6.94 -6.30 14.90
CA VAL A 276 6.52 -7.64 15.30
C VAL A 276 7.75 -8.47 14.99
N THR A 277 8.65 -8.47 15.98
CA THR A 277 9.81 -9.31 16.05
C THR A 277 9.27 -10.69 15.85
N TRP A 278 9.63 -11.30 14.72
CA TRP A 278 9.67 -12.73 14.54
C TRP A 278 8.48 -13.43 15.19
N ASP A 279 7.26 -13.15 14.70
CA ASP A 279 6.24 -14.20 14.84
C ASP A 279 6.88 -15.43 14.21
N ALA A 280 7.03 -16.50 15.00
CA ALA A 280 7.48 -17.79 14.49
C ALA A 280 6.70 -18.06 13.20
N PRO A 281 7.35 -18.55 12.12
CA PRO A 281 6.70 -18.71 10.83
C PRO A 281 5.33 -19.34 11.01
N VAL A 282 4.28 -18.58 10.70
CA VAL A 282 2.93 -19.12 10.71
C VAL A 282 2.88 -20.08 9.54
N GLN A 283 3.14 -21.36 9.79
CA GLN A 283 2.95 -22.39 8.78
C GLN A 283 1.50 -22.33 8.33
N VAL A 284 1.32 -21.91 7.09
CA VAL A 284 0.05 -21.99 6.39
C VAL A 284 0.01 -23.38 5.77
N ALA A 285 -0.62 -24.31 6.47
CA ALA A 285 -1.09 -25.56 5.86
C ALA A 285 -2.22 -25.27 4.88
#